data_AF-A0A7S2UIQ9-F1
#
_entry.id   AF-A0A7S2UIQ9-F1
#
_cell.length_a   1.000
_cell.length_b   1.000
_cell.length_c   1.000
_cell.angle_alpha   90.00
_cell.angle_beta   90.00
_cell.angle_gamma   90.00
#
_symmetry.space_group_name_H-M   'P 1'
#
loop_
_entity.id
_entity.type
_entity.pdbx_description
1 polymer ?
#
loop_
_entity_poly.entity_id
_entity_poly.type
_entity_poly.pdbx_seq_one_letter_code
_entity_poly.pdbx_strand_id
1 'polypeptide(L)'
;MTMDGTSSRGWRRIVCYALLSRMIFLFGMVLSSICIPDLDTGAGVHRFDLRLEEGDSCFCLVGHACDIGGGPVHSPPSGSCASPLQYETRVTREVYRIILTPLTRWDAARFLTLAVDPNSRVPRQKIADIDIDAEPNLAPQCLATKNASSGDCPDGTTPKKQENAFVMSEQAHAFFPLVPLCIRSIANLMKAKLPCWVLPPTYEATAALAALCLNIVAFTIAALALYLMTFYLALSHCLDRRCTISRCERVAHMSALFFCINPAGVFFTAAYSESIFSMLTFTGHAIIASAPNMTYTPIRLLIAALLWSIASYGRSNGTLSAVWLAITGLSRIVHLWTDT
;
A
#
# COMPACT_ATOMS: atom_id res chain seq x y z
N MET A 1 30.25 2.86 12.69
CA MET A 1 30.69 1.49 12.36
C MET A 1 30.70 1.39 10.84
N THR A 2 31.86 1.60 10.25
CA THR A 2 32.08 1.64 8.80
C THR A 2 31.96 0.23 8.24
N MET A 3 31.02 0.03 7.31
CA MET A 3 30.94 -1.19 6.52
C MET A 3 32.20 -1.30 5.67
N ASP A 4 33.12 -2.20 6.02
CA ASP A 4 34.32 -2.46 5.24
C ASP A 4 34.00 -2.94 3.81
N GLY A 5 34.87 -2.58 2.87
CA GLY A 5 34.66 -2.56 1.41
C GLY A 5 34.28 -3.87 0.71
N THR A 6 34.19 -5.00 1.40
CA THR A 6 33.59 -6.25 0.89
C THR A 6 32.06 -6.23 0.98
N SER A 7 31.49 -5.65 2.04
CA SER A 7 30.05 -5.48 2.25
C SER A 7 29.41 -4.48 1.27
N SER A 8 30.19 -3.49 0.81
CA SER A 8 29.79 -2.50 -0.19
C SER A 8 29.30 -3.09 -1.52
N ARG A 9 29.67 -4.33 -1.87
CA ARG A 9 29.21 -5.00 -3.11
C ARG A 9 27.95 -5.84 -2.92
N GLY A 10 27.67 -6.31 -1.70
CA GLY A 10 26.53 -7.19 -1.41
C GLY A 10 25.18 -6.49 -1.55
N TRP A 11 25.03 -5.31 -0.94
CA TRP A 11 23.76 -4.56 -0.97
C TRP A 11 23.38 -4.13 -2.39
N ARG A 12 24.35 -3.75 -3.23
CA ARG A 12 24.10 -3.38 -4.64
C ARG A 12 23.47 -4.53 -5.41
N ARG A 13 23.97 -5.75 -5.23
CA ARG A 13 23.41 -6.94 -5.88
C ARG A 13 21.97 -7.17 -5.44
N ILE A 14 21.68 -7.01 -4.14
CA ILE A 14 20.32 -7.19 -3.61
C ILE A 14 19.36 -6.14 -4.17
N VAL A 15 19.78 -4.87 -4.23
CA VAL A 15 19.00 -3.81 -4.87
C VAL A 15 18.73 -4.14 -6.34
N CYS A 16 19.75 -4.56 -7.09
CA CYS A 16 19.58 -4.97 -8.48
C CYS A 16 18.60 -6.14 -8.62
N TYR A 17 18.71 -7.18 -7.78
CA TYR A 17 17.77 -8.32 -7.81
C TYR A 17 16.35 -7.92 -7.43
N ALA A 18 16.18 -7.05 -6.43
CA ALA A 18 14.87 -6.55 -6.03
C ALA A 18 14.22 -5.77 -7.18
N LEU A 19 14.93 -4.78 -7.74
CA LEU A 19 14.44 -3.98 -8.86
C LEU A 19 14.16 -4.83 -10.10
N LEU A 20 15.09 -5.70 -10.50
CA LEU A 20 14.92 -6.59 -11.65
C LEU A 20 13.71 -7.50 -11.47
N SER A 21 13.52 -8.09 -10.28
CA SER A 21 12.36 -8.93 -10.02
C SER A 21 11.05 -8.14 -10.15
N ARG A 22 10.99 -6.88 -9.65
CA ARG A 22 9.80 -6.03 -9.80
C ARG A 22 9.51 -5.69 -11.26
N MET A 23 10.53 -5.40 -12.05
CA MET A 23 10.36 -5.15 -13.48
C MET A 23 9.86 -6.39 -14.23
N ILE A 24 10.35 -7.58 -13.88
CA ILE A 24 9.87 -8.86 -14.45
C ILE A 24 8.39 -9.08 -14.10
N PHE A 25 8.00 -8.88 -12.84
CA PHE A 25 6.60 -9.02 -12.42
C PHE A 25 5.70 -7.98 -13.11
N LEU A 26 6.12 -6.72 -13.18
CA LEU A 26 5.38 -5.67 -13.88
C LEU A 26 5.21 -6.02 -15.36
N PHE A 27 6.27 -6.46 -16.03
CA PHE A 27 6.20 -6.92 -17.41
C PHE A 27 5.24 -8.11 -17.58
N GLY A 28 5.28 -9.09 -16.68
CA GLY A 28 4.35 -10.21 -16.68
C GLY A 28 2.90 -9.77 -16.48
N MET A 29 2.65 -8.80 -15.61
CA MET A 29 1.32 -8.21 -15.40
C MET A 29 0.82 -7.47 -16.67
N VAL A 30 1.68 -6.69 -17.32
CA VAL A 30 1.39 -6.01 -18.59
C VAL A 30 1.10 -7.01 -19.70
N LEU A 31 1.94 -8.04 -19.86
CA LEU A 31 1.74 -9.06 -20.88
C LEU A 31 0.43 -9.82 -20.64
N SER A 32 0.14 -10.17 -19.39
CA SER A 32 -1.12 -10.83 -19.02
C SER A 32 -2.34 -9.97 -19.35
N SER A 33 -2.30 -8.66 -19.09
CA SER A 33 -3.43 -7.76 -19.37
C SER A 33 -3.70 -7.58 -20.88
N ILE A 34 -2.66 -7.67 -21.71
CA ILE A 34 -2.73 -7.61 -23.17
C ILE A 34 -3.23 -8.94 -23.75
N CYS A 35 -2.67 -10.07 -23.28
CA CYS A 35 -3.01 -11.39 -23.79
C CYS A 35 -4.41 -11.86 -23.35
N ILE A 36 -4.90 -11.40 -22.19
CA ILE A 36 -6.18 -11.79 -21.63
C ILE A 36 -6.99 -10.53 -21.27
N PRO A 37 -7.49 -9.80 -22.28
CA PRO A 37 -8.18 -8.52 -22.06
C PRO A 37 -9.50 -8.68 -21.30
N ASP A 38 -10.20 -9.79 -21.53
CA ASP A 38 -11.53 -10.09 -20.98
C ASP A 38 -11.48 -10.98 -19.73
N LEU A 39 -10.32 -11.06 -19.06
CA LEU A 39 -10.26 -11.73 -17.76
C LEU A 39 -11.02 -10.88 -16.73
N ASP A 40 -12.33 -11.06 -16.70
CA ASP A 40 -13.16 -10.51 -15.65
C ASP A 40 -12.86 -11.30 -14.38
N THR A 41 -12.18 -10.66 -13.42
CA THR A 41 -11.84 -11.26 -12.12
C THR A 41 -13.07 -11.54 -11.24
N GLY A 42 -14.27 -11.48 -11.82
CA GLY A 42 -15.58 -11.63 -11.20
C GLY A 42 -16.38 -10.33 -11.26
N ALA A 43 -17.69 -10.44 -11.50
CA ALA A 43 -18.67 -9.36 -11.68
C ALA A 43 -18.89 -8.42 -10.45
N GLY A 44 -17.96 -8.41 -9.49
CA GLY A 44 -18.01 -7.59 -8.27
C GLY A 44 -16.66 -7.01 -7.84
N VAL A 45 -15.59 -7.19 -8.62
CA VAL A 45 -14.28 -6.59 -8.29
C VAL A 45 -14.28 -5.12 -8.72
N HIS A 46 -14.10 -4.22 -7.76
CA HIS A 46 -14.00 -2.78 -8.01
C HIS A 46 -12.82 -2.52 -8.96
N ARG A 47 -13.09 -1.93 -10.13
CA ARG A 47 -12.06 -1.46 -11.05
C ARG A 47 -11.74 -0.01 -10.75
N PHE A 48 -10.45 0.33 -10.68
CA PHE A 48 -10.04 1.72 -10.53
C PHE A 48 -9.89 2.34 -11.92
N ASP A 49 -10.69 3.36 -12.20
CA ASP A 49 -10.64 4.05 -13.49
C ASP A 49 -9.46 5.05 -13.50
N LEU A 50 -8.56 4.86 -14.46
CA LEU A 50 -7.40 5.74 -14.66
C LEU A 50 -7.77 7.03 -15.40
N ARG A 51 -8.95 7.09 -16.04
CA ARG A 51 -9.41 8.23 -16.85
C ARG A 51 -8.42 8.60 -17.96
N LEU A 52 -7.93 7.59 -18.66
CA LEU A 52 -6.98 7.73 -19.77
C LEU A 52 -7.68 7.62 -21.14
N GLU A 53 -9.00 7.80 -21.20
CA GLU A 53 -9.77 7.74 -22.46
C GLU A 53 -9.72 9.08 -23.22
N GLU A 54 -9.93 9.02 -24.54
CA GLU A 54 -9.97 10.22 -25.39
C GLU A 54 -11.19 11.09 -25.05
N GLY A 55 -10.95 12.28 -24.49
CA GLY A 55 -12.00 13.26 -24.18
C GLY A 55 -11.91 13.84 -22.75
N ASP A 56 -11.16 13.20 -21.86
CA ASP A 56 -10.91 13.72 -20.52
C ASP A 56 -10.01 14.97 -20.56
N SER A 57 -10.59 16.15 -20.32
CA SER A 57 -9.87 17.43 -20.33
C SER A 57 -9.36 17.86 -18.94
N CYS A 58 -9.47 16.97 -17.96
CA CYS A 58 -9.30 17.34 -16.55
C CYS A 58 -8.28 16.47 -15.82
N PHE A 59 -7.22 17.11 -15.32
CA PHE A 59 -6.21 16.46 -14.50
C PHE A 59 -6.74 16.11 -13.10
N CYS A 60 -7.48 17.02 -12.46
CA CYS A 60 -7.99 16.86 -11.10
C CYS A 60 -9.48 17.19 -11.01
N LEU A 61 -10.30 16.24 -10.56
CA LEU A 61 -11.72 16.48 -10.31
C LEU A 61 -11.95 17.23 -8.99
N VAL A 62 -13.04 17.98 -8.91
CA VAL A 62 -13.45 18.66 -7.67
C VAL A 62 -13.73 17.62 -6.59
N GLY A 63 -13.21 17.86 -5.39
CA GLY A 63 -13.34 16.95 -4.24
C GLY A 63 -12.36 15.76 -4.24
N HIS A 64 -11.52 15.60 -5.27
CA HIS A 64 -10.39 14.67 -5.22
C HIS A 64 -9.26 15.25 -4.35
N ALA A 65 -8.37 14.39 -3.86
CA ALA A 65 -7.26 14.76 -2.97
C ALA A 65 -6.24 15.75 -3.57
N CYS A 66 -6.34 16.04 -4.87
CA CYS A 66 -5.54 17.03 -5.58
C CYS A 66 -6.16 18.44 -5.59
N ASP A 67 -7.42 18.57 -5.15
CA ASP A 67 -8.16 19.82 -5.04
C ASP A 67 -7.79 20.52 -3.72
N ILE A 68 -7.00 21.58 -3.82
CA ILE A 68 -6.49 22.35 -2.67
C ILE A 68 -7.49 23.44 -2.26
N GLY A 69 -8.44 23.79 -3.14
CA GLY A 69 -9.39 24.90 -2.95
C GLY A 69 -10.80 24.48 -2.55
N GLY A 70 -11.15 23.20 -2.73
CA GLY A 70 -12.44 22.65 -2.32
C GLY A 70 -12.56 22.56 -0.79
N GLY A 71 -13.43 23.38 -0.19
CA GLY A 71 -14.03 23.04 1.10
C GLY A 71 -14.77 21.71 1.02
N PRO A 72 -15.35 21.19 2.12
CA PRO A 72 -16.21 20.01 2.10
C PRO A 72 -17.49 20.33 1.32
N VAL A 73 -17.39 20.36 -0.01
CA VAL A 73 -18.56 20.47 -0.88
C VAL A 73 -19.18 19.10 -0.87
N HIS A 74 -20.27 18.97 -0.11
CA HIS A 74 -21.17 17.83 -0.21
C HIS A 74 -21.79 17.85 -1.61
N SER A 75 -21.13 17.19 -2.55
CA SER A 75 -21.61 16.89 -3.91
C SER A 75 -21.39 18.01 -4.96
N PRO A 76 -20.14 18.29 -5.38
CA PRO A 76 -19.95 18.94 -6.67
C PRO A 76 -20.52 18.03 -7.77
N PRO A 77 -21.08 18.59 -8.87
CA PRO A 77 -21.53 17.76 -9.98
C PRO A 77 -20.37 16.89 -10.46
N SER A 78 -20.62 15.58 -10.52
CA SER A 78 -19.65 14.59 -11.01
C SER A 78 -19.13 15.01 -12.38
N GLY A 79 -17.81 15.16 -12.51
CA GLY A 79 -17.14 15.61 -13.74
C GLY A 79 -16.76 17.09 -13.76
N SER A 80 -17.04 17.87 -12.70
CA SER A 80 -16.50 19.22 -12.57
C SER A 80 -14.97 19.19 -12.36
N CYS A 81 -14.27 20.06 -13.10
CA CYS A 81 -12.82 20.06 -13.15
C CYS A 81 -12.21 21.09 -12.20
N ALA A 82 -11.39 20.64 -11.24
CA ALA A 82 -10.64 21.51 -10.33
C ALA A 82 -9.31 21.99 -10.94
N SER A 83 -8.69 21.21 -11.83
CA SER A 83 -7.49 21.62 -12.55
C SER A 83 -7.48 21.07 -13.97
N PRO A 84 -7.41 21.94 -15.01
CA PRO A 84 -7.41 21.50 -16.39
C PRO A 84 -6.14 20.73 -16.74
N LEU A 85 -6.23 19.90 -17.77
CA LEU A 85 -5.09 19.22 -18.36
C LEU A 85 -4.06 20.25 -18.89
N GLN A 86 -2.80 20.18 -18.44
CA GLN A 86 -1.79 21.17 -18.83
C GLN A 86 -0.96 20.78 -20.05
N TYR A 87 -0.68 19.50 -20.25
CA TYR A 87 0.13 19.02 -21.38
C TYR A 87 -0.03 17.51 -21.55
N GLU A 88 -0.32 17.05 -22.76
CA GLU A 88 -0.37 15.63 -23.05
C GLU A 88 0.01 15.33 -24.50
N THR A 89 0.79 14.26 -24.70
CA THR A 89 1.00 13.66 -26.01
C THR A 89 0.25 12.34 -26.09
N ARG A 90 -0.23 11.97 -27.28
CA ARG A 90 -0.87 10.66 -27.51
C ARG A 90 0.04 9.49 -27.10
N VAL A 91 1.34 9.63 -27.30
CA VAL A 91 2.33 8.59 -26.96
C VAL A 91 2.43 8.40 -25.46
N THR A 92 2.52 9.48 -24.67
CA THR A 92 2.59 9.38 -23.20
C THR A 92 1.35 8.71 -22.64
N ARG A 93 0.16 9.03 -23.18
CA ARG A 93 -1.11 8.42 -22.77
C ARG A 93 -1.09 6.90 -22.93
N GLU A 94 -0.75 6.41 -24.11
CA GLU A 94 -0.76 4.99 -24.41
C GLU A 94 0.28 4.22 -23.59
N VAL A 95 1.45 4.82 -23.36
CA VAL A 95 2.49 4.22 -22.48
C VAL A 95 1.95 4.04 -21.06
N TYR A 96 1.35 5.08 -20.47
CA TYR A 96 0.77 4.98 -19.12
C TYR A 96 -0.42 4.03 -19.08
N ARG A 97 -1.25 4.01 -20.12
CA ARG A 97 -2.36 3.07 -20.23
C ARG A 97 -1.85 1.63 -20.18
N ILE A 98 -0.83 1.30 -20.98
CA ILE A 98 -0.27 -0.06 -21.01
C ILE A 98 0.37 -0.44 -19.66
N ILE A 99 1.16 0.47 -19.07
CA ILE A 99 1.92 0.19 -17.84
C ILE A 99 1.02 0.15 -16.60
N LEU A 100 0.02 1.03 -16.49
CA LEU A 100 -0.76 1.23 -15.27
C LEU A 100 -2.07 0.43 -15.24
N THR A 101 -2.66 0.09 -16.40
CA THR A 101 -3.88 -0.74 -16.43
C THR A 101 -3.76 -2.04 -15.65
N PRO A 102 -2.63 -2.78 -15.70
CA PRO A 102 -2.49 -4.00 -14.90
C PRO A 102 -2.55 -3.74 -13.40
N LEU A 103 -2.19 -2.55 -12.90
CA LEU A 103 -2.27 -2.24 -11.47
C LEU A 103 -3.71 -2.02 -10.98
N THR A 104 -4.63 -1.66 -11.87
CA THR A 104 -6.00 -1.29 -11.53
C THR A 104 -7.00 -2.44 -11.65
N ARG A 105 -6.58 -3.57 -12.24
CA ARG A 105 -7.39 -4.78 -12.43
C ARG A 105 -7.40 -5.72 -11.22
N TRP A 106 -6.59 -5.47 -10.20
CA TRP A 106 -6.54 -6.28 -8.98
C TRP A 106 -7.29 -5.60 -7.84
N ASP A 107 -7.60 -6.34 -6.78
CA ASP A 107 -8.31 -5.84 -5.59
C ASP A 107 -7.60 -4.63 -4.92
N ALA A 108 -6.34 -4.39 -5.28
CA ALA A 108 -5.58 -3.17 -4.98
C ALA A 108 -6.22 -1.85 -5.46
N ALA A 109 -7.15 -1.90 -6.43
CA ALA A 109 -7.92 -0.76 -6.92
C ALA A 109 -8.55 0.07 -5.79
N ARG A 110 -8.95 -0.57 -4.69
CA ARG A 110 -9.56 0.09 -3.53
C ARG A 110 -8.63 1.06 -2.82
N PHE A 111 -7.34 0.72 -2.69
CA PHE A 111 -6.35 1.63 -2.10
C PHE A 111 -6.16 2.88 -2.95
N LEU A 112 -6.23 2.73 -4.27
CA LEU A 112 -6.16 3.85 -5.22
C LEU A 112 -7.41 4.73 -5.13
N THR A 113 -8.61 4.14 -5.08
CA THR A 113 -9.86 4.87 -4.86
C THR A 113 -9.78 5.70 -3.58
N LEU A 114 -9.38 5.10 -2.46
CA LEU A 114 -9.24 5.78 -1.18
C LEU A 114 -8.14 6.85 -1.16
N ALA A 115 -7.09 6.67 -1.96
CA ALA A 115 -6.02 7.66 -2.08
C ALA A 115 -6.52 8.91 -2.81
N VAL A 116 -7.28 8.72 -3.89
CA VAL A 116 -7.81 9.79 -4.75
C VAL A 116 -9.05 10.46 -4.16
N ASP A 117 -10.03 9.67 -3.74
CA ASP A 117 -11.27 10.13 -3.12
C ASP A 117 -11.34 9.63 -1.66
N PRO A 118 -10.82 10.39 -0.68
CA PRO A 118 -10.94 10.03 0.74
C PRO A 118 -12.38 9.94 1.23
N ASN A 119 -13.31 10.68 0.59
CA ASN A 119 -14.71 10.73 1.01
C ASN A 119 -15.47 9.45 0.62
N SER A 120 -14.92 8.64 -0.28
CA SER A 120 -15.44 7.30 -0.60
C SER A 120 -15.49 6.34 0.60
N ARG A 121 -14.85 6.68 1.73
CA ARG A 121 -15.02 5.97 3.01
C ARG A 121 -16.39 6.15 3.62
N VAL A 122 -17.00 7.30 3.42
CA VAL A 122 -18.31 7.60 3.99
C VAL A 122 -19.34 7.04 3.02
N PRO A 123 -20.27 6.18 3.46
CA PRO A 123 -21.35 5.74 2.59
C PRO A 123 -22.07 7.00 2.12
N ARG A 124 -22.25 7.17 0.80
CA ARG A 124 -23.01 8.30 0.25
C ARG A 124 -24.45 8.19 0.75
N GLN A 125 -24.74 8.84 1.87
CA GLN A 125 -26.09 9.24 2.20
C GLN A 125 -26.41 10.36 1.21
N LYS A 126 -27.21 10.05 0.19
CA LYS A 126 -28.00 11.11 -0.40
C LYS A 126 -28.96 11.56 0.69
N ILE A 127 -28.54 12.57 1.44
CA ILE A 127 -29.47 13.39 2.21
C ILE A 127 -30.09 14.30 1.15
N ALA A 128 -31.15 13.82 0.51
CA ALA A 128 -32.08 14.73 -0.12
C ALA A 128 -32.72 15.54 1.02
N ASP A 129 -32.45 16.84 1.06
CA ASP A 129 -33.25 17.89 1.68
C ASP A 129 -34.14 17.46 2.88
N ILE A 130 -33.53 16.97 3.95
CA ILE A 130 -34.20 16.85 5.24
C ILE A 130 -33.48 17.77 6.20
N ASP A 131 -34.24 18.73 6.72
CA ASP A 131 -33.84 19.68 7.74
C ASP A 131 -33.03 19.00 8.86
N ILE A 132 -31.99 19.73 9.25
CA ILE A 132 -31.10 19.50 10.37
C ILE A 132 -31.97 19.27 11.62
N ASP A 133 -32.00 18.03 12.14
CA ASP A 133 -32.28 17.68 13.55
C ASP A 133 -32.28 16.15 13.84
N ALA A 134 -32.03 15.27 12.86
CA ALA A 134 -32.02 13.82 13.11
C ALA A 134 -30.63 13.27 13.50
N GLU A 135 -30.60 12.52 14.60
CA GLU A 135 -29.45 11.85 15.22
C GLU A 135 -28.51 11.09 14.25
N PRO A 136 -27.19 11.00 14.55
CA PRO A 136 -26.18 10.42 13.67
C PRO A 136 -26.16 8.88 13.61
N ASN A 137 -27.22 8.19 14.05
CA ASN A 137 -27.24 6.73 14.24
C ASN A 137 -28.20 5.97 13.32
N LEU A 138 -28.53 6.48 12.13
CA LEU A 138 -29.30 5.71 11.15
C LEU A 138 -28.36 4.89 10.24
N ALA A 139 -28.16 3.63 10.62
CA ALA A 139 -27.90 2.59 9.62
C ALA A 139 -29.00 2.63 8.53
N PRO A 140 -28.71 2.23 7.28
CA PRO A 140 -29.67 2.37 6.19
C PRO A 140 -30.95 1.59 6.50
N GLN A 141 -32.05 2.29 6.80
CA GLN A 141 -33.34 1.68 7.20
C GLN A 141 -33.90 0.70 6.15
N CYS A 142 -33.47 0.80 4.88
CA CYS A 142 -33.86 -0.13 3.82
C CYS A 142 -33.20 -1.53 3.91
N LEU A 143 -32.10 -1.72 4.64
CA LEU A 143 -31.44 -3.05 4.77
C LEU A 143 -32.04 -3.90 5.91
N ALA A 144 -32.82 -3.29 6.81
CA ALA A 144 -33.38 -3.95 7.98
C ALA A 144 -34.67 -4.75 7.68
N THR A 145 -35.32 -4.52 6.54
CA THR A 145 -36.60 -5.15 6.20
C THR A 145 -36.43 -6.20 5.11
N LYS A 146 -36.18 -7.45 5.51
CA LYS A 146 -36.10 -8.65 4.62
C LYS A 146 -37.34 -8.93 3.75
N ASN A 147 -38.39 -8.11 3.81
CA ASN A 147 -39.68 -8.36 3.15
C ASN A 147 -40.15 -7.23 2.20
N ALA A 148 -39.31 -6.26 1.82
CA ALA A 148 -39.73 -5.21 0.87
C ALA A 148 -39.52 -5.67 -0.58
N SER A 149 -40.45 -6.46 -1.12
CA SER A 149 -40.38 -6.98 -2.49
C SER A 149 -40.87 -6.02 -3.58
N SER A 150 -41.20 -4.75 -3.31
CA SER A 150 -41.62 -3.82 -4.38
C SER A 150 -41.71 -2.33 -4.00
N GLY A 151 -40.94 -1.86 -3.02
CA GLY A 151 -40.95 -0.44 -2.62
C GLY A 151 -39.62 0.21 -2.93
N ASP A 152 -39.60 1.19 -3.82
CA ASP A 152 -38.49 2.13 -3.94
C ASP A 152 -38.23 2.76 -2.56
N CYS A 153 -36.94 2.85 -2.15
CA CYS A 153 -36.60 3.60 -0.95
C CYS A 153 -37.10 5.06 -1.12
N PRO A 154 -37.44 5.77 -0.04
CA PRO A 154 -38.03 7.11 -0.10
C PRO A 154 -37.20 8.15 -0.88
N ASP A 155 -35.93 7.87 -1.15
CA ASP A 155 -35.01 8.68 -1.97
C ASP A 155 -34.92 8.23 -3.45
N GLY A 156 -35.86 7.39 -3.93
CA GLY A 156 -35.90 6.91 -5.32
C GLY A 156 -34.73 6.00 -5.72
N THR A 157 -33.91 5.56 -4.76
CA THR A 157 -32.82 4.60 -5.00
C THR A 157 -33.29 3.18 -4.80
N THR A 158 -33.04 2.31 -5.79
CA THR A 158 -33.34 0.88 -5.66
C THR A 158 -32.53 0.24 -4.51
N PRO A 159 -33.09 -0.67 -3.72
CA PRO A 159 -32.42 -1.30 -2.56
C PRO A 159 -31.06 -1.94 -2.91
N LYS A 160 -30.93 -2.54 -4.10
CA LYS A 160 -29.64 -3.10 -4.60
C LYS A 160 -28.51 -2.07 -4.72
N LYS A 161 -28.82 -0.82 -5.07
CA LYS A 161 -27.82 0.24 -5.26
C LYS A 161 -27.26 0.72 -3.91
N GLN A 162 -28.12 0.75 -2.89
CA GLN A 162 -27.76 1.15 -1.53
C GLN A 162 -26.98 0.03 -0.80
N GLU A 163 -27.39 -1.23 -1.00
CA GLU A 163 -26.64 -2.41 -0.56
C GLU A 163 -25.22 -2.43 -1.13
N ASN A 164 -25.07 -2.21 -2.44
CA ASN A 164 -23.74 -2.13 -3.08
C ASN A 164 -22.88 -0.98 -2.52
N ALA A 165 -23.48 0.20 -2.29
CA ALA A 165 -22.76 1.34 -1.72
C ALA A 165 -22.31 1.09 -0.26
N PHE A 166 -23.14 0.42 0.54
CA PHE A 166 -22.82 0.05 1.91
C PHE A 166 -21.74 -1.03 1.97
N VAL A 167 -21.84 -2.09 1.16
CA VAL A 167 -20.83 -3.16 1.07
C VAL A 167 -19.47 -2.60 0.62
N MET A 168 -19.46 -1.66 -0.33
CA MET A 168 -18.25 -0.97 -0.76
C MET A 168 -17.63 -0.13 0.38
N SER A 169 -18.46 0.56 1.17
CA SER A 169 -18.03 1.37 2.32
C SER A 169 -17.50 0.53 3.49
N GLU A 170 -18.17 -0.58 3.82
CA GLU A 170 -17.76 -1.48 4.90
C GLU A 170 -16.40 -2.12 4.58
N GLN A 171 -16.22 -2.57 3.33
CA GLN A 171 -14.94 -3.09 2.88
C GLN A 171 -13.85 -2.00 2.81
N ALA A 172 -14.22 -0.72 2.58
CA ALA A 172 -13.29 0.40 2.65
C ALA A 172 -12.82 0.71 4.09
N HIS A 173 -13.61 0.35 5.12
CA HIS A 173 -13.24 0.47 6.53
C HIS A 173 -12.30 -0.63 7.02
N ALA A 174 -12.24 -1.78 6.33
CA ALA A 174 -11.29 -2.85 6.63
C ALA A 174 -9.83 -2.46 6.31
N PHE A 175 -9.61 -1.41 5.52
CA PHE A 175 -8.29 -0.95 5.13
C PHE A 175 -7.78 0.17 6.04
N PHE A 176 -6.66 -0.10 6.71
CA PHE A 176 -5.99 0.90 7.53
C PHE A 176 -5.44 2.06 6.68
N PRO A 177 -5.36 3.29 7.24
CA PRO A 177 -5.17 4.50 6.45
C PRO A 177 -3.76 4.69 5.88
N LEU A 178 -2.75 3.94 6.32
CA LEU A 178 -1.35 4.22 5.97
C LEU A 178 -1.12 4.21 4.45
N VAL A 179 -1.54 3.15 3.75
CA VAL A 179 -1.24 2.99 2.32
C VAL A 179 -1.90 4.07 1.47
N PRO A 180 -3.22 4.34 1.58
CA PRO A 180 -3.85 5.45 0.83
C PRO A 180 -3.21 6.81 1.14
N LEU A 181 -2.83 7.07 2.40
CA LEU A 181 -2.18 8.32 2.78
C LEU A 181 -0.77 8.45 2.17
N CYS A 182 0.01 7.38 2.15
CA CYS A 182 1.33 7.36 1.51
C CYS A 182 1.20 7.58 -0.01
N ILE A 183 0.29 6.88 -0.69
CA ILE A 183 0.04 7.04 -2.13
C ILE A 183 -0.33 8.48 -2.44
N ARG A 184 -1.30 9.05 -1.70
CA ARG A 184 -1.74 10.44 -1.86
C ARG A 184 -0.62 11.44 -1.65
N SER A 185 0.16 11.26 -0.58
CA SER A 185 1.28 12.15 -0.25
C SER A 185 2.33 12.13 -1.35
N ILE A 186 2.66 10.95 -1.88
CA ILE A 186 3.61 10.79 -2.99
C ILE A 186 3.04 11.37 -4.29
N ALA A 187 1.76 11.12 -4.61
CA ALA A 187 1.12 11.68 -5.80
C ALA A 187 1.11 13.22 -5.79
N ASN A 188 0.80 13.83 -4.64
CA ASN A 188 0.85 15.28 -4.47
C ASN A 188 2.28 15.82 -4.54
N LEU A 189 3.26 15.09 -4.00
CA LEU A 189 4.68 15.44 -4.14
C LEU A 189 5.14 15.35 -5.60
N MET A 190 4.72 14.32 -6.33
CA MET A 190 5.00 14.15 -7.76
C MET A 190 4.39 15.28 -8.58
N LYS A 191 3.12 15.63 -8.34
CA LYS A 191 2.46 16.80 -8.95
C LYS A 191 3.24 18.10 -8.69
N ALA A 192 3.74 18.28 -7.47
CA ALA A 192 4.41 19.53 -7.07
C ALA A 192 5.87 19.64 -7.56
N LYS A 193 6.56 18.51 -7.79
CA LYS A 193 8.01 18.49 -8.05
C LYS A 193 8.39 17.99 -9.44
N LEU A 194 7.58 17.14 -10.06
CA LEU A 194 7.86 16.61 -11.39
C LEU A 194 7.23 17.52 -12.46
N PRO A 195 7.93 17.71 -13.60
CA PRO A 195 7.37 18.48 -14.68
C PRO A 195 6.20 17.71 -15.34
N CYS A 196 5.20 18.45 -15.84
CA CYS A 196 3.95 17.89 -16.37
C CYS A 196 4.14 16.88 -17.51
N TRP A 197 5.25 16.95 -18.27
CA TRP A 197 5.53 16.01 -19.36
C TRP A 197 5.97 14.61 -18.89
N VAL A 198 6.40 14.47 -17.62
CA VAL A 198 6.73 13.17 -16.99
C VAL A 198 5.53 12.60 -16.24
N LEU A 199 4.55 13.42 -15.90
CA LEU A 199 3.42 12.99 -15.09
C LEU A 199 2.34 12.39 -15.99
N PRO A 200 1.59 11.38 -15.51
CA PRO A 200 0.38 10.96 -16.19
C PRO A 200 -0.61 12.14 -16.34
N PRO A 201 -1.45 12.11 -17.39
CA PRO A 201 -2.38 13.20 -17.71
C PRO A 201 -3.49 13.39 -16.67
N THR A 202 -3.75 12.40 -15.83
CA THR A 202 -4.77 12.44 -14.78
C THR A 202 -4.19 12.19 -13.40
N TYR A 203 -4.86 12.68 -12.37
CA TYR A 203 -4.46 12.47 -10.98
C TYR A 203 -4.65 11.00 -10.56
N GLU A 204 -5.65 10.31 -11.12
CA GLU A 204 -5.90 8.89 -10.92
C GLU A 204 -4.72 8.04 -11.41
N ALA A 205 -4.26 8.30 -12.63
CA ALA A 205 -3.07 7.65 -13.16
C ALA A 205 -1.79 8.06 -12.40
N THR A 206 -1.71 9.31 -11.94
CA THR A 206 -0.62 9.76 -11.07
C THR A 206 -0.59 9.01 -9.74
N ALA A 207 -1.74 8.76 -9.12
CA ALA A 207 -1.85 7.98 -7.89
C ALA A 207 -1.47 6.51 -8.13
N ALA A 208 -1.87 5.92 -9.26
CA ALA A 208 -1.45 4.56 -9.65
C ALA A 208 0.07 4.46 -9.83
N LEU A 209 0.69 5.46 -10.48
CA LEU A 209 2.14 5.54 -10.62
C LEU A 209 2.83 5.74 -9.26
N ALA A 210 2.30 6.60 -8.39
CA ALA A 210 2.79 6.80 -7.03
C ALA A 210 2.77 5.50 -6.22
N ALA A 211 1.70 4.71 -6.34
CA ALA A 211 1.59 3.40 -5.69
C ALA A 211 2.62 2.38 -6.22
N LEU A 212 2.83 2.34 -7.53
CA LEU A 212 3.87 1.51 -8.14
C LEU A 212 5.26 1.88 -7.60
N CYS A 213 5.60 3.17 -7.60
CA CYS A 213 6.88 3.65 -7.08
C CYS A 213 7.04 3.33 -5.59
N LEU A 214 6.01 3.59 -4.78
CA LEU A 214 5.98 3.28 -3.36
C LEU A 214 6.29 1.81 -3.10
N ASN A 215 5.64 0.90 -3.84
CA ASN A 215 5.81 -0.53 -3.64
C ASN A 215 7.15 -1.04 -4.14
N ILE A 216 7.69 -0.53 -5.25
CA ILE A 216 9.04 -0.88 -5.70
C ILE A 216 10.09 -0.44 -4.68
N VAL A 217 10.00 0.80 -4.18
CA VAL A 217 10.95 1.33 -3.19
C VAL A 217 10.83 0.58 -1.88
N ALA A 218 9.61 0.42 -1.36
CA ALA A 218 9.38 -0.29 -0.11
C ALA A 218 9.82 -1.75 -0.20
N PHE A 219 9.55 -2.44 -1.31
CA PHE A 219 10.02 -3.82 -1.53
C PHE A 219 11.54 -3.91 -1.54
N THR A 220 12.22 -2.97 -2.19
CA THR A 220 13.68 -2.93 -2.24
C THR A 220 14.29 -2.74 -0.85
N ILE A 221 13.72 -1.82 -0.06
CA ILE A 221 14.14 -1.62 1.34
C ILE A 221 13.82 -2.87 2.17
N ALA A 222 12.66 -3.52 1.96
CA ALA A 222 12.32 -4.77 2.64
C ALA A 222 13.34 -5.88 2.35
N ALA A 223 13.75 -6.06 1.09
CA ALA A 223 14.75 -7.05 0.70
C ALA A 223 16.12 -6.77 1.35
N LEU A 224 16.53 -5.50 1.42
CA LEU A 224 17.74 -5.09 2.13
C LEU A 224 17.64 -5.31 3.64
N ALA A 225 16.51 -4.94 4.24
CA ALA A 225 16.28 -5.14 5.67
C ALA A 225 16.27 -6.63 6.03
N LEU A 226 15.66 -7.49 5.19
CA LEU A 226 15.68 -8.93 5.37
C LEU A 226 17.09 -9.52 5.28
N TYR A 227 17.89 -9.05 4.32
CA TYR A 227 19.30 -9.42 4.22
C TYR A 227 20.06 -9.04 5.50
N LEU A 228 19.94 -7.78 5.95
CA LEU A 228 20.62 -7.29 7.14
C LEU A 228 20.20 -8.07 8.39
N MET A 229 18.89 -8.25 8.59
CA MET A 229 18.35 -9.01 9.71
C MET A 229 18.88 -10.45 9.71
N THR A 230 18.83 -11.14 8.57
CA THR A 230 19.31 -12.51 8.44
C THR A 230 20.82 -12.60 8.67
N PHE A 231 21.58 -11.64 8.17
CA PHE A 231 23.03 -11.58 8.37
C PHE A 231 23.38 -11.41 9.84
N TYR A 232 22.76 -10.46 10.53
CA TYR A 232 23.04 -10.22 11.95
C TYR A 232 22.59 -11.38 12.84
N LEU A 233 21.43 -11.99 12.55
CA LEU A 233 20.96 -13.16 13.27
C LEU A 233 21.86 -14.38 13.03
N ALA A 234 22.29 -14.61 11.79
CA ALA A 234 23.24 -15.67 11.49
C ALA A 234 24.56 -15.39 12.23
N LEU A 235 25.06 -14.16 12.22
CA LEU A 235 26.30 -13.77 12.88
C LEU A 235 26.23 -13.98 14.40
N SER A 236 25.12 -13.63 15.06
CA SER A 236 24.96 -13.84 16.51
C SER A 236 25.03 -15.32 16.89
N HIS A 237 24.44 -16.20 16.07
CA HIS A 237 24.59 -17.66 16.25
C HIS A 237 25.95 -18.19 15.77
N CYS A 238 26.60 -17.54 14.81
CA CYS A 238 27.95 -17.86 14.32
C CYS A 238 29.02 -17.55 15.39
N LEU A 239 28.79 -16.65 16.36
CA LEU A 239 29.73 -16.41 17.47
C LEU A 239 29.79 -17.57 18.47
N ASP A 240 28.73 -18.38 18.54
CA ASP A 240 28.58 -19.50 19.47
C ASP A 240 29.06 -20.84 18.88
N ARG A 241 29.27 -20.91 17.55
CA ARG A 241 29.69 -22.13 16.82
C ARG A 241 30.70 -21.80 15.72
N ARG A 242 31.65 -22.70 15.40
CA ARG A 242 32.69 -22.56 14.34
C ARG A 242 32.14 -22.27 12.91
N CYS A 243 31.58 -21.09 12.66
CA CYS A 243 31.00 -20.68 11.40
C CYS A 243 31.78 -19.49 10.83
N THR A 244 32.01 -19.48 9.51
CA THR A 244 32.74 -18.40 8.85
C THR A 244 31.79 -17.28 8.43
N ILE A 245 32.25 -16.03 8.45
CA ILE A 245 31.48 -14.85 8.00
C ILE A 245 30.89 -15.06 6.59
N SER A 246 31.66 -15.68 5.70
CA SER A 246 31.22 -16.02 4.33
C SER A 246 29.97 -16.91 4.30
N ARG A 247 29.80 -17.82 5.26
CA ARG A 247 28.61 -18.65 5.36
C ARG A 247 27.41 -17.84 5.86
N CYS A 248 27.61 -16.98 6.85
CA CYS A 248 26.54 -16.11 7.38
C CYS A 248 26.06 -15.13 6.26
N GLU A 249 26.97 -14.57 5.44
CA GLU A 249 26.63 -13.76 4.25
C GLU A 249 25.86 -14.55 3.18
N ARG A 250 26.27 -15.79 2.89
CA ARG A 250 25.61 -16.63 1.88
C ARG A 250 24.16 -16.92 2.26
N VAL A 251 23.90 -17.23 3.53
CA VAL A 251 22.54 -17.46 4.03
C VAL A 251 21.69 -16.20 3.88
N ALA A 252 22.22 -15.05 4.31
CA ALA A 252 21.51 -13.77 4.17
C ALA A 252 21.20 -13.42 2.70
N HIS A 253 22.15 -13.65 1.79
CA HIS A 253 21.95 -13.43 0.36
C HIS A 253 20.87 -14.35 -0.23
N MET A 254 20.87 -15.63 0.14
CA MET A 254 19.86 -16.58 -0.33
C MET A 254 18.47 -16.22 0.19
N SER A 255 18.34 -15.81 1.46
CA SER A 255 17.06 -15.35 2.02
C SER A 255 16.49 -14.15 1.25
N ALA A 256 17.33 -13.15 0.97
CA ALA A 256 16.90 -11.97 0.20
C ALA A 256 16.54 -12.34 -1.25
N LEU A 257 17.28 -13.26 -1.88
CA LEU A 257 16.99 -13.73 -3.23
C LEU A 257 15.65 -14.46 -3.30
N PHE A 258 15.39 -15.41 -2.38
CA PHE A 258 14.11 -16.12 -2.31
C PHE A 258 12.94 -15.18 -2.08
N PHE A 259 13.13 -14.13 -1.26
CA PHE A 259 12.13 -13.09 -1.10
C PHE A 259 11.87 -12.32 -2.41
N CYS A 260 12.92 -12.01 -3.18
CA CYS A 260 12.81 -11.33 -4.48
C CYS A 260 12.06 -12.15 -5.54
N ILE A 261 12.25 -13.48 -5.57
CA ILE A 261 11.65 -14.35 -6.59
C ILE A 261 10.36 -15.06 -6.14
N ASN A 262 9.80 -14.68 -4.99
CA ASN A 262 8.60 -15.29 -4.44
C ASN A 262 7.42 -15.19 -5.45
N PRO A 263 6.69 -16.29 -5.74
CA PRO A 263 5.53 -16.28 -6.64
C PRO A 263 4.43 -15.30 -6.21
N ALA A 264 4.30 -15.00 -4.91
CA ALA A 264 3.41 -13.95 -4.41
C ALA A 264 3.91 -12.52 -4.73
N GLY A 265 4.95 -12.36 -5.56
CA GLY A 265 5.56 -11.10 -5.96
C GLY A 265 4.62 -10.11 -6.65
N VAL A 266 3.49 -10.57 -7.18
CA VAL A 266 2.44 -9.71 -7.75
C VAL A 266 1.88 -8.73 -6.70
N PHE A 267 1.65 -9.18 -5.46
CA PHE A 267 1.13 -8.33 -4.39
C PHE A 267 2.13 -7.25 -3.93
N PHE A 268 3.42 -7.51 -4.14
CA PHE A 268 4.48 -6.56 -3.85
C PHE A 268 4.75 -5.58 -4.99
N THR A 269 4.10 -5.76 -6.15
CA THR A 269 4.24 -4.91 -7.34
C THR A 269 2.96 -4.10 -7.60
N ALA A 270 1.80 -4.72 -7.49
CA ALA A 270 0.50 -4.05 -7.50
C ALA A 270 0.33 -3.13 -6.28
N ALA A 271 -0.67 -2.24 -6.29
CA ALA A 271 -0.90 -1.22 -5.25
C ALA A 271 -1.46 -1.77 -3.91
N TYR A 272 -0.81 -2.79 -3.34
CA TYR A 272 -1.15 -3.36 -2.04
C TYR A 272 -0.18 -2.93 -0.92
N SER A 273 -0.49 -3.37 0.31
CA SER A 273 0.22 -3.03 1.55
C SER A 273 1.42 -3.92 1.87
N GLU A 274 1.59 -5.06 1.19
CA GLU A 274 2.61 -6.09 1.43
C GLU A 274 4.02 -5.51 1.46
N SER A 275 4.37 -4.64 0.50
CA SER A 275 5.71 -4.05 0.39
C SER A 275 6.04 -3.13 1.57
N ILE A 276 5.15 -2.19 1.90
CA ILE A 276 5.34 -1.27 3.03
C ILE A 276 5.31 -2.03 4.35
N PHE A 277 4.39 -2.98 4.50
CA PHE A 277 4.29 -3.81 5.69
C PHE A 277 5.59 -4.60 5.93
N SER A 278 6.11 -5.24 4.89
CA SER A 278 7.36 -6.02 4.96
C SER A 278 8.56 -5.11 5.21
N MET A 279 8.60 -3.94 4.56
CA MET A 279 9.65 -2.93 4.78
C MET A 279 9.74 -2.55 6.25
N LEU A 280 8.63 -2.10 6.85
CA LEU A 280 8.59 -1.63 8.22
C LEU A 280 8.89 -2.77 9.20
N THR A 281 8.30 -3.95 8.98
CA THR A 281 8.48 -5.13 9.83
C THR A 281 9.92 -5.62 9.83
N PHE A 282 10.50 -5.85 8.66
CA PHE A 282 11.88 -6.32 8.54
C PHE A 282 12.89 -5.28 9.02
N THR A 283 12.64 -3.99 8.78
CA THR A 283 13.51 -2.92 9.28
C THR A 283 13.51 -2.88 10.81
N GLY A 284 12.35 -2.98 11.46
CA GLY A 284 12.26 -3.05 12.91
C GLY A 284 13.06 -4.24 13.47
N HIS A 285 12.91 -5.42 12.88
CA HIS A 285 13.68 -6.60 13.29
C HIS A 285 15.19 -6.47 13.00
N ALA A 286 15.59 -5.86 11.88
CA ALA A 286 17.00 -5.62 11.54
C ALA A 286 17.69 -4.69 12.56
N ILE A 287 16.99 -3.64 13.02
CA ILE A 287 17.50 -2.70 14.03
C ILE A 287 17.81 -3.43 15.34
N ILE A 288 16.90 -4.31 15.77
CA ILE A 288 17.07 -5.15 16.97
C ILE A 288 18.19 -6.17 16.77
N ALA A 289 18.20 -6.89 15.65
CA ALA A 289 19.19 -7.94 15.36
C ALA A 289 20.62 -7.38 15.29
N SER A 290 20.79 -6.13 14.86
CA SER A 290 22.10 -5.48 14.79
C SER A 290 22.71 -5.12 16.15
N ALA A 291 22.01 -5.33 17.27
CA ALA A 291 22.52 -5.01 18.61
C ALA A 291 23.53 -6.08 19.09
N PRO A 292 24.78 -5.69 19.43
CA PRO A 292 25.77 -6.63 19.94
C PRO A 292 25.35 -7.20 21.31
N ASN A 293 25.53 -8.50 21.50
CA ASN A 293 25.18 -9.26 22.72
C ASN A 293 23.74 -9.04 23.19
N MET A 294 22.81 -8.73 22.27
CA MET A 294 21.41 -8.49 22.60
C MET A 294 21.21 -7.34 23.61
N THR A 295 22.18 -6.42 23.77
CA THR A 295 21.98 -5.24 24.64
C THR A 295 21.09 -4.23 23.93
N TYR A 296 19.77 -4.39 24.10
CA TYR A 296 18.78 -3.47 23.55
C TYR A 296 18.87 -2.14 24.30
N THR A 297 19.50 -1.14 23.69
CA THR A 297 19.33 0.23 24.14
C THR A 297 17.86 0.60 24.03
N PRO A 298 17.25 1.27 25.03
CA PRO A 298 15.82 1.59 25.03
C PRO A 298 15.39 2.35 23.77
N ILE A 299 16.28 3.19 23.21
CA ILE A 299 16.02 3.92 21.97
C ILE A 299 15.83 3.02 20.74
N ARG A 300 16.60 1.93 20.61
CA ARG A 300 16.45 0.98 19.50
C ARG A 300 15.14 0.20 19.60
N LEU A 301 14.78 -0.19 20.81
CA LEU A 301 13.50 -0.86 21.08
C LEU A 301 12.33 0.06 20.75
N LEU A 302 12.40 1.33 21.15
CA LEU A 302 11.40 2.34 20.83
C LEU A 302 11.26 2.52 19.31
N ILE A 303 12.37 2.67 18.58
CA ILE A 303 12.34 2.82 17.12
C ILE A 303 11.72 1.58 16.45
N ALA A 304 12.13 0.37 16.86
CA ALA A 304 11.57 -0.87 16.31
C ALA A 304 10.07 -1.01 16.62
N ALA A 305 9.65 -0.71 17.85
CA ALA A 305 8.25 -0.72 18.26
C ALA A 305 7.41 0.29 17.46
N LEU A 306 7.94 1.49 17.21
CA LEU A 306 7.28 2.49 16.35
C LEU A 306 7.12 1.97 14.92
N LEU A 307 8.16 1.35 14.34
CA LEU A 307 8.06 0.75 13.00
C LEU A 307 7.01 -0.36 12.93
N TRP A 308 6.93 -1.24 13.93
CA TRP A 308 5.90 -2.29 13.99
C TRP A 308 4.50 -1.73 14.24
N SER A 309 4.40 -0.66 15.01
CA SER A 309 3.13 0.05 15.22
C SER A 309 2.65 0.66 13.91
N ILE A 310 3.52 1.37 13.18
CA ILE A 310 3.20 1.91 11.85
C ILE A 310 2.87 0.77 10.88
N ALA A 311 3.58 -0.36 10.91
CA ALA A 311 3.25 -1.54 10.10
C ALA A 311 1.81 -2.03 10.38
N SER A 312 1.36 -1.95 11.64
CA SER A 312 0.00 -2.30 12.05
C SER A 312 -1.07 -1.36 11.44
N TYR A 313 -0.72 -0.09 11.22
CA TYR A 313 -1.53 0.85 10.43
C TYR A 313 -1.52 0.58 8.92
N GLY A 314 -0.67 -0.32 8.42
CA GLY A 314 -0.75 -0.83 7.06
C GLY A 314 -1.61 -2.09 6.99
N ARG A 315 -1.44 -2.99 7.97
CA ARG A 315 -2.16 -4.26 8.10
C ARG A 315 -2.29 -4.66 9.56
N SER A 316 -3.48 -5.11 9.98
CA SER A 316 -3.72 -5.59 11.35
C SER A 316 -2.75 -6.70 11.79
N ASN A 317 -2.26 -7.52 10.85
CA ASN A 317 -1.24 -8.56 11.09
C ASN A 317 0.02 -8.03 11.79
N GLY A 318 0.32 -6.72 11.71
CA GLY A 318 1.44 -6.10 12.43
C GLY A 318 1.36 -6.25 13.95
N THR A 319 0.15 -6.40 14.49
CA THR A 319 -0.08 -6.63 15.94
C THR A 319 0.58 -7.91 16.45
N LEU A 320 0.85 -8.89 15.58
CA LEU A 320 1.61 -10.09 15.94
C LEU A 320 3.04 -9.78 16.41
N SER A 321 3.60 -8.62 16.05
CA SER A 321 4.90 -8.16 16.57
C SER A 321 4.86 -7.95 18.09
N ALA A 322 3.70 -7.67 18.67
CA ALA A 322 3.54 -7.56 20.13
C ALA A 322 3.75 -8.91 20.83
N VAL A 323 3.36 -10.02 20.18
CA VAL A 323 3.60 -11.38 20.69
C VAL A 323 5.10 -11.67 20.76
N TRP A 324 5.84 -11.31 19.72
CA TRP A 324 7.30 -11.46 19.70
C TRP A 324 7.97 -10.61 20.81
N LEU A 325 7.51 -9.37 21.01
CA LEU A 325 7.95 -8.52 22.11
C LEU A 325 7.66 -9.13 23.49
N ALA A 326 6.47 -9.70 23.68
CA ALA A 326 6.10 -10.36 24.92
C ALA A 326 7.00 -11.57 25.21
N ILE A 327 7.21 -12.44 24.22
CA ILE A 327 8.09 -13.61 24.34
C ILE A 327 9.51 -13.19 24.69
N THR A 328 10.08 -12.22 23.97
CA THR A 328 11.45 -11.75 24.22
C THR A 328 11.61 -11.05 25.57
N GLY A 329 10.58 -10.33 26.04
CA GLY A 329 10.53 -9.78 27.38
C GLY A 329 10.49 -10.86 28.46
N LEU A 330 9.63 -11.87 28.30
CA LEU A 330 9.52 -12.99 29.22
C LEU A 330 10.83 -13.78 29.32
N SER A 331 11.48 -14.09 28.18
CA SER A 331 12.78 -14.79 28.19
C SER A 331 13.85 -14.04 29.00
N ARG A 332 13.85 -12.71 28.99
CA ARG A 332 14.79 -11.92 29.80
C ARG A 332 14.50 -11.98 31.29
N ILE A 333 13.22 -11.91 31.67
CA ILE A 333 12.82 -12.03 33.06
C ILE A 333 13.25 -13.39 33.60
N VAL A 334 13.04 -14.46 32.82
CA VAL A 334 13.49 -15.81 33.18
C VAL A 334 15.01 -15.88 33.33
N HIS A 335 15.78 -15.33 32.38
CA HIS A 335 17.25 -15.29 32.49
C HIS A 335 17.74 -14.54 33.73
N LEU A 336 17.16 -13.36 34.02
CA LEU A 336 17.50 -12.59 35.22
C LEU A 336 17.17 -13.35 36.51
N TRP A 337 16.13 -14.19 36.50
CA TRP A 337 15.72 -15.00 37.64
C TRP A 337 16.59 -16.24 37.82
N THR A 338 17.11 -16.82 36.74
CA THR A 338 18.03 -17.98 36.81
C THR A 338 19.46 -17.60 37.20
N ASP A 339 19.85 -16.34 37.01
CA ASP A 339 21.18 -15.83 37.34
C ASP A 339 21.30 -15.31 38.80
N THR A 340 20.22 -15.32 39.59
CA THR A 340 20.17 -14.97 41.03
C THR A 340 20.14 -16.20 41.92
#